data_AF-S5TCE1-F1
#
_entry.id   AF-S5TCE1-F1
#
_cell.length_a   1.000
_cell.length_b   1.000
_cell.length_c   1.000
_cell.angle_alpha   90.00
_cell.angle_beta   90.00
_cell.angle_gamma   90.00
#
_symmetry.space_group_name_H-M   'P 1'
#
loop_
_entity.id
_entity.type
_entity.pdbx_description
1 polymer ?
#
loop_
_entity_poly.entity_id
_entity_poly.type
_entity_poly.pdbx_seq_one_letter_code
_entity_poly.pdbx_strand_id
1 'polypeptide(L)'
;MTQAVCFNCGELKFGSFTECENCHRTPENDDDMAFSMALSDHYFSLEQLNEIGNKIKNGENIKLNDADKQRFISEMKDARKNNDLVKALEGIRQSKSQAKESKGFLKNLIALLVLIAMGVSFVSAVVALFNGNKGSGLAIMHLC
;
A
#
# COMPACT_ATOMS: atom_id res chain seq x y z
N MET A 1 7.27 -19.80 5.85
CA MET A 1 7.62 -20.51 7.09
C MET A 1 9.05 -20.94 6.92
N THR A 2 9.95 -20.51 7.81
CA THR A 2 11.39 -20.76 7.67
C THR A 2 11.92 -21.37 8.95
N GLN A 3 12.63 -22.48 8.85
CA GLN A 3 13.41 -23.08 9.93
C GLN A 3 14.81 -22.50 9.92
N ALA A 4 15.36 -22.18 11.09
CA ALA A 4 16.69 -21.58 11.20
C ALA A 4 17.42 -22.05 12.46
N VAL A 5 18.73 -21.90 12.46
CA VAL A 5 19.60 -22.13 13.61
C VAL A 5 19.93 -20.79 14.24
N CYS A 6 19.82 -20.69 15.57
CA CYS A 6 20.26 -19.51 16.30
C CYS A 6 21.77 -19.30 16.10
N PHE A 7 22.15 -18.17 15.52
CA PHE A 7 23.54 -17.79 15.28
C PHE A 7 24.42 -17.77 16.55
N ASN A 8 23.81 -17.59 17.72
CA ASN A 8 24.52 -17.47 18.99
C ASN A 8 24.64 -18.80 19.76
N CYS A 9 23.60 -19.64 19.80
CA CYS A 9 23.59 -20.85 20.65
C CYS A 9 23.38 -22.17 19.88
N GLY A 10 23.11 -22.12 18.59
CA GLY A 10 22.90 -23.32 17.77
C GLY A 10 21.53 -23.99 17.91
N GLU A 11 20.59 -23.43 18.67
CA GLU A 11 19.24 -23.98 18.80
C GLU A 11 18.43 -23.82 17.50
N LEU A 12 17.67 -24.85 17.12
CA LEU A 12 16.73 -24.75 16.02
C LEU A 12 15.52 -23.91 16.43
N LYS A 13 15.07 -23.03 15.55
CA LYS A 13 13.94 -22.14 15.79
C LYS A 13 13.16 -21.86 14.52
N PHE A 14 11.94 -21.37 14.71
CA PHE A 14 11.11 -20.85 13.65
C PHE A 14 11.44 -19.37 13.39
N GLY A 15 11.80 -19.04 12.15
CA GLY A 15 12.20 -17.71 11.71
C GLY A 15 13.70 -17.43 11.96
N SER A 16 14.41 -16.97 10.92
CA SER A 16 15.81 -16.57 11.05
C SER A 16 16.00 -15.36 11.98
N PHE A 17 15.09 -14.38 11.91
CA PHE A 17 15.21 -13.09 12.61
C PHE A 17 14.41 -12.99 13.91
N THR A 18 13.74 -14.06 14.33
CA THR A 18 12.98 -14.11 15.60
C THR A 18 13.90 -14.23 16.80
N GLU A 19 13.44 -13.85 17.99
CA GLU A 19 14.15 -14.13 19.24
C GLU A 19 14.32 -15.65 19.42
N CYS A 20 15.50 -16.08 19.87
CA CYS A 20 15.73 -17.48 20.20
C CYS A 20 15.09 -17.86 21.54
N GLU A 21 14.25 -18.89 21.57
CA GLU A 21 13.59 -19.36 22.80
C GLU A 21 14.56 -19.91 23.87
N ASN A 22 15.76 -20.33 23.47
CA ASN A 22 16.75 -20.91 24.40
C ASN A 22 17.73 -19.88 24.97
N CYS A 23 18.25 -18.95 24.15
CA CYS A 23 19.25 -17.97 24.60
C CYS A 23 18.79 -16.51 24.53
N HIS A 24 17.54 -16.25 24.13
CA HIS A 24 16.91 -14.92 24.07
C HIS A 24 17.62 -13.88 23.21
N ARG A 25 18.57 -14.30 22.37
CA ARG A 25 19.25 -13.42 21.44
C ARG A 25 18.39 -13.17 20.20
N THR A 26 18.25 -11.90 19.87
CA THR A 26 17.71 -11.40 18.62
C THR A 26 18.84 -10.79 17.79
N PRO A 27 18.84 -10.87 16.46
CA PRO A 27 19.88 -10.22 15.65
C PRO A 27 19.78 -8.70 15.73
N GLU A 28 20.84 -8.01 16.14
CA GLU A 28 20.80 -6.56 16.39
C GLU A 28 21.59 -5.74 15.37
N ASN A 29 22.63 -6.33 14.80
CA ASN A 29 23.52 -5.66 13.85
C ASN A 29 23.57 -6.39 12.50
N ASP A 30 24.21 -5.75 11.50
CA ASP A 30 24.31 -6.30 10.13
C ASP A 30 24.99 -7.68 10.10
N ASP A 31 25.92 -7.95 11.02
CA ASP A 31 26.63 -9.24 11.09
C ASP A 31 25.71 -10.33 11.62
N ASP A 32 25.04 -10.08 12.75
CA ASP A 32 24.07 -11.01 13.34
C ASP A 32 22.96 -11.33 12.34
N MET A 33 22.51 -10.33 11.60
CA MET A 33 21.50 -10.45 10.56
C MET A 33 22.00 -11.33 9.41
N ALA A 34 23.24 -11.14 8.95
CA ALA A 34 23.84 -11.97 7.92
C ALA A 34 23.97 -13.43 8.36
N PHE A 35 24.46 -13.69 9.57
CA PHE A 35 24.53 -15.05 10.13
C PHE A 35 23.15 -15.68 10.27
N SER A 36 22.18 -14.93 10.78
CA SER A 36 20.81 -15.43 10.97
C SER A 36 20.14 -15.80 9.65
N MET A 37 20.39 -15.03 8.59
CA MET A 37 19.91 -15.34 7.24
C MET A 37 20.62 -16.57 6.65
N ALA A 38 21.95 -16.62 6.76
CA ALA A 38 22.75 -17.74 6.26
C ALA A 38 22.36 -19.07 6.91
N LEU A 39 22.08 -19.06 8.21
CA LEU A 39 21.73 -20.23 9.01
C LEU A 39 20.23 -20.58 8.94
N SER A 40 19.67 -20.63 7.73
CA SER A 40 18.24 -20.92 7.50
C SER A 40 18.00 -21.96 6.41
N ASP A 41 16.76 -22.46 6.36
CA ASP A 41 16.28 -23.45 5.40
C ASP A 41 16.17 -22.92 3.96
N HIS A 42 16.51 -21.65 3.73
CA HIS A 42 16.73 -21.10 2.41
C HIS A 42 18.04 -21.56 1.77
N TYR A 43 19.05 -21.91 2.57
CA TYR A 43 20.40 -22.25 2.09
C TYR A 43 20.87 -23.65 2.49
N PHE A 44 20.29 -24.20 3.56
CA PHE A 44 20.67 -25.51 4.09
C PHE A 44 19.43 -26.39 4.30
N SER A 45 19.56 -27.70 4.13
CA SER A 45 18.50 -28.63 4.51
C SER A 45 18.33 -28.66 6.04
N LEU A 46 17.19 -29.15 6.52
CA LEU A 46 16.96 -29.29 7.96
C LEU A 46 18.01 -30.20 8.65
N GLU A 47 18.48 -31.23 7.96
CA GLU A 47 19.55 -32.10 8.44
C GLU A 47 20.87 -31.34 8.59
N GLN A 48 21.27 -30.58 7.57
CA GLN A 48 22.46 -29.72 7.62
C GLN A 48 22.35 -28.65 8.71
N LEU A 49 21.16 -28.06 8.91
CA LEU A 49 20.91 -27.12 9.99
C LEU A 49 21.07 -27.77 11.36
N ASN A 50 20.57 -29.00 11.56
CA ASN A 50 20.81 -29.73 12.81
C ASN A 50 22.30 -29.95 13.06
N GLU A 51 23.06 -30.34 12.04
CA GLU A 51 24.51 -30.51 12.15
C GLU A 51 25.22 -29.21 12.51
N ILE A 52 24.90 -28.11 11.83
CA ILE A 52 25.47 -26.79 12.12
C ILE A 52 25.10 -26.33 13.53
N GLY A 53 23.84 -26.53 13.94
CA GLY A 53 23.39 -26.23 15.30
C GLY A 53 24.18 -26.99 16.36
N ASN A 54 24.40 -28.29 16.15
CA ASN A 54 25.22 -29.12 17.04
C ASN A 54 26.67 -28.65 17.11
N LYS A 55 27.26 -28.22 15.98
CA LYS A 55 28.61 -27.63 15.96
C LYS A 55 28.70 -26.38 16.82
N ILE A 56 27.74 -25.46 16.69
CA ILE A 56 27.68 -24.23 17.50
C ILE A 56 27.48 -24.57 18.98
N LYS A 57 26.59 -25.52 19.31
CA LYS A 57 26.38 -26.01 20.68
C LYS A 57 27.66 -26.57 21.31
N ASN A 58 28.53 -27.17 20.49
CA ASN A 58 29.83 -27.68 20.91
C ASN A 58 30.94 -26.61 20.92
N GLY A 59 30.62 -25.34 20.68
CA GLY A 59 31.55 -24.21 20.73
C GLY A 59 32.32 -23.97 19.43
N GLU A 60 31.93 -24.59 18.32
CA GLU A 60 32.54 -24.30 17.02
C GLU A 60 32.14 -22.89 16.54
N ASN A 61 33.14 -22.10 16.18
CA ASN A 61 32.92 -20.75 15.66
C ASN A 61 32.69 -20.81 14.14
N ILE A 62 31.43 -20.68 13.75
CA ILE A 62 31.03 -20.61 12.34
C ILE A 62 31.42 -19.24 11.79
N LYS A 63 32.19 -19.23 10.70
CA LYS A 63 32.61 -18.01 10.02
C LYS A 63 31.96 -17.92 8.64
N LEU A 64 31.35 -16.79 8.36
CA LEU A 64 31.04 -16.39 7.00
C LEU A 64 32.26 -15.68 6.41
N ASN A 65 32.59 -15.99 5.16
CA ASN A 65 33.57 -15.18 4.44
C ASN A 65 32.97 -13.79 4.15
N ASP A 66 33.84 -12.80 3.91
CA ASP A 66 33.41 -11.42 3.72
C ASP A 66 32.49 -11.24 2.51
N ALA A 67 32.69 -12.02 1.44
CA ALA A 67 31.87 -11.94 0.24
C ALA A 67 30.42 -12.38 0.51
N ASP A 68 30.22 -13.53 1.17
CA ASP A 68 28.90 -14.04 1.53
C ASP A 68 28.22 -13.14 2.55
N LYS A 69 28.97 -12.64 3.54
CA LYS A 69 28.46 -11.68 4.51
C LYS A 69 27.92 -10.42 3.83
N GLN A 70 28.68 -9.83 2.91
CA GLN A 70 28.24 -8.66 2.16
C GLN A 70 27.03 -8.98 1.26
N ARG A 71 27.01 -10.18 0.67
CA ARG A 71 25.88 -10.65 -0.14
C ARG A 71 24.59 -10.66 0.68
N PHE A 72 24.57 -11.32 1.84
CA PHE A 72 23.38 -11.37 2.71
C PHE A 72 22.96 -9.97 3.19
N ILE A 73 23.91 -9.12 3.57
CA ILE A 73 23.62 -7.74 3.99
C ILE A 73 22.95 -6.96 2.84
N SER A 74 23.46 -7.09 1.61
CA SER A 74 22.87 -6.42 0.43
C SER A 74 21.45 -6.92 0.13
N GLU A 75 21.24 -8.24 0.11
CA GLU A 75 19.93 -8.87 -0.12
C GLU A 75 18.88 -8.36 0.89
N MET A 76 19.23 -8.27 2.17
CA MET A 76 18.33 -7.72 3.20
C MET A 76 18.04 -6.23 3.05
N LYS A 77 19.05 -5.44 2.66
CA LYS A 77 18.88 -3.99 2.43
C LYS A 77 17.98 -3.74 1.22
N ASP A 78 18.12 -4.54 0.17
CA ASP A 78 17.30 -4.42 -1.03
C ASP A 78 15.86 -4.87 -0.77
N ALA A 79 15.66 -5.96 -0.03
CA ALA A 79 14.33 -6.39 0.40
C ALA A 79 13.60 -5.29 1.21
N ARG A 80 14.30 -4.60 2.12
CA ARG A 80 13.75 -3.47 2.88
C ARG A 80 13.41 -2.28 1.99
N LYS A 81 14.35 -1.83 1.14
CA LYS A 81 14.11 -0.71 0.21
C LYS A 81 12.93 -0.98 -0.71
N ASN A 82 12.85 -2.19 -1.27
CA ASN A 82 11.76 -2.57 -2.16
C ASN A 82 10.41 -2.52 -1.44
N ASN A 83 10.34 -2.94 -0.17
CA ASN A 83 9.12 -2.84 0.64
C ASN A 83 8.70 -1.37 0.86
N ASP A 84 9.67 -0.49 1.20
CA ASP A 84 9.40 0.93 1.44
C ASP A 84 8.95 1.65 0.17
N LEU A 85 9.56 1.30 -0.98
CA LEU A 85 9.14 1.79 -2.29
C LEU A 85 7.70 1.37 -2.62
N VAL A 86 7.35 0.10 -2.38
CA VAL A 86 5.98 -0.40 -2.61
C VAL A 86 4.97 0.37 -1.75
N LYS A 87 5.26 0.56 -0.46
CA LYS A 87 4.41 1.35 0.45
C LYS A 87 4.24 2.79 -0.02
N ALA A 88 5.32 3.44 -0.46
CA ALA A 88 5.28 4.80 -0.98
C ALA A 88 4.41 4.90 -2.25
N LEU A 89 4.54 3.94 -3.18
CA LEU A 89 3.75 3.88 -4.40
C LEU A 89 2.26 3.66 -4.12
N GLU A 90 1.92 2.82 -3.13
CA GLU A 90 0.54 2.61 -2.69
C GLU A 90 -0.10 3.90 -2.17
N GLY A 91 0.61 4.68 -1.35
CA GLY A 91 0.14 5.98 -0.88
C GLY A 91 -0.14 6.98 -2.02
N ILE A 92 0.74 7.01 -3.03
CA ILE A 92 0.54 7.85 -4.23
C ILE A 92 -0.69 7.37 -5.03
N ARG A 93 -0.89 6.06 -5.17
CA ARG A 93 -2.06 5.50 -5.87
C ARG A 93 -3.37 5.90 -5.19
N GLN A 94 -3.43 5.82 -3.86
CA GLN A 94 -4.60 6.20 -3.08
C GLN A 94 -4.93 7.69 -3.22
N SER A 95 -3.94 8.58 -3.08
CA SER A 95 -4.16 10.03 -3.23
C SER A 95 -4.68 10.42 -4.62
N LYS A 96 -4.14 9.81 -5.68
CA LYS A 96 -4.64 10.01 -7.06
C LYS A 96 -6.08 9.51 -7.23
N SER A 97 -6.45 8.40 -6.59
CA SER A 97 -7.81 7.86 -6.68
C SER A 97 -8.85 8.78 -6.04
N GLN A 98 -8.56 9.34 -4.87
CA GLN A 98 -9.43 10.31 -4.18
C GLN A 98 -9.60 11.60 -4.99
N ALA A 99 -8.50 12.12 -5.57
CA ALA A 99 -8.56 13.30 -6.44
C ALA A 99 -9.38 13.05 -7.71
N LYS A 100 -9.37 11.83 -8.26
CA LYS A 100 -10.20 11.45 -9.41
C LYS A 100 -11.68 11.38 -9.06
N GLU A 101 -12.01 10.79 -7.91
CA GLU A 101 -13.39 10.69 -7.42
C GLU A 101 -13.99 12.07 -7.16
N SER A 102 -13.26 12.93 -6.43
CA SER A 102 -13.67 14.31 -6.16
C SER A 102 -13.92 15.12 -7.43
N LYS A 103 -13.04 15.00 -8.43
CA LYS A 103 -13.23 15.65 -9.75
C LYS A 103 -14.44 15.10 -10.50
N GLY A 104 -14.72 13.80 -10.41
CA GLY A 104 -15.90 13.18 -11.01
C GLY A 104 -17.20 13.69 -10.39
N PHE A 105 -17.25 13.73 -9.06
CA PHE A 105 -18.38 14.28 -8.32
C PHE A 105 -18.63 15.75 -8.67
N LEU A 106 -17.58 16.58 -8.67
CA LEU A 106 -17.70 18.00 -9.01
C LEU A 106 -18.22 18.22 -10.44
N LYS A 107 -17.75 17.44 -11.42
CA LYS A 107 -18.25 17.49 -12.80
C LYS A 107 -19.73 17.15 -12.88
N ASN A 108 -20.16 16.08 -12.20
CA ASN A 108 -21.56 15.67 -12.18
C ASN A 108 -22.46 16.71 -11.51
N LEU A 109 -21.98 17.33 -10.42
CA LEU A 109 -22.69 18.41 -9.73
C LEU A 109 -22.88 19.64 -10.64
N ILE A 110 -21.82 20.06 -11.34
CA ILE A 110 -21.90 21.19 -12.30
C ILE A 110 -22.89 20.87 -13.42
N ALA A 111 -22.84 19.66 -13.99
CA ALA A 111 -23.78 19.25 -15.05
C ALA A 111 -25.24 19.30 -14.58
N LEU A 112 -25.52 18.87 -13.35
CA LEU A 112 -26.86 18.94 -12.76
C LEU A 112 -27.35 20.38 -12.60
N LEU A 113 -26.49 21.30 -12.12
CA LEU A 113 -26.84 22.71 -11.95
C LEU A 113 -27.16 23.39 -13.29
N VAL A 114 -26.42 23.07 -14.35
CA VAL A 114 -26.68 23.59 -15.70
C VAL A 114 -28.06 23.12 -16.22
N LEU A 115 -28.41 21.85 -16.00
CA LEU A 115 -29.73 21.32 -16.40
C LEU A 115 -30.87 22.01 -15.65
N ILE A 116 -30.71 22.27 -14.35
CA ILE A 116 -31.70 22.99 -13.56
C ILE A 116 -31.88 24.42 -14.10
N ALA A 117 -30.79 25.16 -14.34
CA ALA A 117 -30.85 26.53 -14.85
C ALA A 117 -31.54 26.63 -16.23
N MET A 118 -31.27 25.67 -17.12
CA MET A 118 -31.96 25.57 -18.42
C MET A 118 -33.46 25.26 -18.25
N GLY A 119 -33.82 24.34 -17.35
CA GLY A 119 -35.22 24.01 -17.05
C GLY A 119 -36.01 25.21 -16.48
N VAL A 120 -35.42 25.97 -15.56
CA VAL A 120 -36.07 27.16 -14.97
C VAL A 120 -36.30 28.26 -16.01
N SER A 121 -35.38 28.40 -16.97
CA SER A 121 -35.50 29.35 -18.08
C SER A 121 -36.60 28.95 -19.06
N PHE A 122 -36.75 27.65 -19.32
CA PHE A 122 -37.81 27.11 -20.17
C PHE A 122 -39.20 27.31 -19.56
N VAL A 123 -39.37 27.01 -18.26
CA VAL A 123 -40.66 27.23 -17.56
C VAL A 123 -41.05 28.71 -17.56
N SER A 124 -40.09 29.62 -17.34
CA SER A 124 -40.35 31.07 -17.37
C SER A 124 -40.77 31.55 -18.76
N ALA A 125 -40.14 31.05 -19.83
CA ALA A 125 -40.52 31.39 -21.20
C ALA A 125 -41.92 30.87 -21.58
N VAL A 126 -42.27 29.65 -21.17
CA VAL A 126 -43.62 29.07 -21.39
C VAL A 126 -44.68 29.87 -20.62
N VAL A 127 -44.43 30.22 -19.36
CA VAL A 127 -45.35 31.05 -18.56
C VAL A 127 -45.54 32.44 -19.19
N ALA A 128 -44.48 33.05 -19.75
CA ALA A 128 -44.59 34.32 -20.46
C ALA A 128 -45.45 34.21 -21.74
N LEU A 129 -45.32 33.12 -22.49
CA LEU A 129 -46.17 32.85 -23.67
C LEU A 129 -47.64 32.64 -23.28
N PHE A 130 -47.92 31.94 -22.18
CA PHE A 130 -49.29 31.74 -21.69
C PHE A 130 -49.91 33.02 -21.07
N ASN A 131 -49.11 33.85 -20.38
CA ASN A 131 -49.59 35.11 -19.79
C ASN A 131 -49.68 36.27 -20.80
N GLY A 132 -48.93 36.22 -21.90
CA GLY A 132 -49.01 37.19 -23.00
C GLY A 132 -50.32 37.12 -23.80
N ASN A 133 -51.17 36.10 -23.57
CA ASN A 133 -52.47 35.93 -24.23
C ASN A 133 -53.66 36.48 -23.42
N LYS A 134 -53.42 37.21 -22.32
CA LYS A 134 -54.46 37.95 -21.59
C LYS A 134 -54.29 39.46 -21.81
N GLY A 135 -54.47 39.93 -23.04
CA GLY A 135 -54.26 41.35 -23.34
C GLY A 135 -54.66 41.83 -24.72
N SER A 136 -55.72 41.29 -25.33
CA SER A 136 -56.29 41.83 -26.56
C SER A 136 -57.80 41.56 -26.66
N GLY A 137 -58.52 41.96 -25.60
CA GLY A 137 -59.98 42.06 -25.59
C GLY A 137 -60.45 43.44 -26.05
N LEU A 138 -60.69 43.55 -27.36
CA LEU A 138 -61.85 44.21 -27.96
C LEU A 138 -62.23 45.63 -27.45
N ALA A 139 -61.68 46.67 -28.08
CA ALA A 139 -62.31 47.99 -28.14
C ALA A 139 -62.91 48.18 -29.55
N ILE A 140 -64.15 47.72 -29.74
CA ILE A 140 -65.00 48.10 -30.87
C ILE A 140 -66.40 48.40 -30.32
N MET A 141 -67.00 49.47 -30.85
CA MET A 141 -68.39 49.96 -30.70
C MET A 141 -68.65 51.00 -29.60
N HIS A 142 -68.70 52.26 -29.99
CA HIS A 142 -70.01 52.93 -30.06
C HIS A 142 -70.02 54.04 -31.12
N LEU A 143 -70.93 53.87 -32.08
CA LEU A 143 -71.36 54.87 -33.05
C LEU A 143 -72.28 55.85 -32.30
N CYS A 144 -71.94 57.14 -32.28
CA CYS A 144 -72.88 58.27 -32.37
C CYS A 144 -72.09 59.56 -32.65
#